data_AF-A0A9W8USC1-F1
#
_entry.id   AF-A0A9W8USC1-F1
#
_cell.length_a   1.000
_cell.length_b   1.000
_cell.length_c   1.000
_cell.angle_alpha   90.00
_cell.angle_beta   90.00
_cell.angle_gamma   90.00
#
_symmetry.space_group_name_H-M   'P 1'
#
loop_
_entity.id
_entity.type
_entity.pdbx_description
1 polymer ?
#
loop_
_entity_poly.entity_id
_entity_poly.type
_entity_poly.pdbx_seq_one_letter_code
_entity_poly.pdbx_strand_id
1 'polypeptide(L)'
;MGGADLRVLQARWMQTTPSAQYEQYALSASYRPQSARFSIVCYSCERWPGTPFTPDAASQPWIWAWNSQQQFEVYSFDADLDMHAHGAGQGGWGCFYMNMAQALTQHGDYLPSFPPLRPAVLHVGASDTPIGFKGVTAAVDRFWRKILTTSPHQRAHGVLMASSILALFPAGILALRSGSPHAFMYHWLLQSLATMCMLFGVGLGVLLVRTHGHNAADHHIIKSKLASSLFGNYGHSKRHDESSAAAAAMFAAHQWLGGIFVSFVMLQILLGWWHHVIFVRIRARTWVSHVHIWLGRTSMLEGSMNLLLGMALASYSMASISVAAVFIVLETLAIAFWIRRKRAMLHSAAGDYGD
;
A
#
# COMPACT_ATOMS: atom_id res chain seq x y z
N MET A 1 13.30 42.70 0.42
CA MET A 1 13.81 41.36 0.07
C MET A 1 14.18 40.68 1.37
N GLY A 2 13.57 39.53 1.69
CA GLY A 2 13.74 38.84 2.99
C GLY A 2 15.22 38.53 3.21
N GLY A 3 15.80 39.01 4.31
CA GLY A 3 17.25 39.09 4.51
C GLY A 3 18.00 37.76 4.70
N ALA A 4 17.61 36.70 3.99
CA ALA A 4 18.37 35.47 3.82
C ALA A 4 19.28 35.58 2.58
N ASP A 5 20.52 35.08 2.68
CA ASP A 5 21.50 35.04 1.57
C ASP A 5 21.89 33.58 1.30
N LEU A 6 21.73 33.11 0.06
CA LEU A 6 22.01 31.74 -0.35
C LEU A 6 23.23 31.71 -1.26
N ARG A 7 24.23 30.89 -0.92
CA ARG A 7 25.46 30.74 -1.70
C ARG A 7 25.68 29.29 -2.08
N VAL A 8 25.78 29.03 -3.38
CA VAL A 8 26.22 27.74 -3.90
C VAL A 8 27.74 27.66 -3.74
N LEU A 9 28.22 26.70 -2.95
CA LEU A 9 29.65 26.44 -2.77
C LEU A 9 30.19 25.46 -3.81
N GLN A 10 29.40 24.46 -4.17
CA GLN A 10 29.81 23.41 -5.10
C GLN A 10 28.59 22.81 -5.80
N ALA A 11 28.70 22.64 -7.11
CA ALA A 11 27.79 21.84 -7.92
C ALA A 11 28.64 21.02 -8.90
N ARG A 12 28.81 19.71 -8.65
CA ARG A 12 29.58 18.85 -9.55
C ARG A 12 28.99 17.47 -9.67
N TRP A 13 29.02 16.92 -10.87
CA TRP A 13 28.88 15.48 -11.07
C TRP A 13 30.08 14.77 -10.46
N MET A 14 29.82 13.77 -9.65
CA MET A 14 30.86 12.90 -9.09
C MET A 14 31.11 11.80 -10.12
N GLN A 15 32.36 11.66 -10.55
CA GLN A 15 32.78 10.44 -11.23
C GLN A 15 32.61 9.30 -10.24
N THR A 16 31.81 8.31 -10.59
CA THR A 16 31.76 7.06 -9.85
C THR A 16 33.09 6.35 -10.06
N THR A 17 34.10 6.68 -9.25
CA THR A 17 35.27 5.82 -9.15
C THR A 17 34.76 4.49 -8.59
N PRO A 18 34.91 3.37 -9.31
CA PRO A 18 34.51 2.08 -8.78
C PRO A 18 35.29 1.88 -7.48
N SER A 19 34.61 1.87 -6.34
CA SER A 19 35.23 1.26 -5.18
C SER A 19 35.34 -0.22 -5.52
N ALA A 20 36.58 -0.70 -5.61
CA ALA A 20 36.96 -2.00 -6.15
C ALA A 20 36.41 -3.23 -5.37
N GLN A 21 35.34 -3.06 -4.60
CA GLN A 21 34.80 -4.06 -3.69
C GLN A 21 33.32 -4.40 -3.91
N TYR A 22 32.59 -3.67 -4.77
CA TYR A 22 31.14 -3.89 -4.95
C TYR A 22 30.68 -4.17 -6.39
N GLU A 23 31.59 -4.16 -7.36
CA GLU A 23 31.29 -4.43 -8.78
C GLU A 23 31.15 -5.94 -9.11
N GLN A 24 30.74 -6.78 -8.16
CA GLN A 24 30.40 -8.18 -8.45
C GLN A 24 28.93 -8.39 -8.84
N TYR A 25 28.10 -7.33 -8.77
CA TYR A 25 26.77 -7.31 -9.39
C TYR A 25 26.83 -6.43 -10.64
N ALA A 26 27.04 -7.06 -11.79
CA ALA A 26 27.10 -6.42 -13.10
C ALA A 26 25.75 -5.73 -13.43
N LEU A 27 25.58 -4.49 -12.99
CA LEU A 27 24.57 -3.58 -13.52
C LEU A 27 25.01 -3.20 -14.94
N SER A 28 24.13 -3.38 -15.92
CA SER A 28 24.38 -2.97 -17.31
C SER A 28 24.87 -1.51 -17.36
N ALA A 29 25.66 -1.14 -18.37
CA ALA A 29 26.12 0.23 -18.56
C ALA A 29 24.98 1.28 -18.55
N SER A 30 23.75 0.87 -18.88
CA SER A 30 22.53 1.67 -18.80
C SER A 30 22.01 1.97 -17.39
N TYR A 31 22.53 1.32 -16.34
CA TYR A 31 22.03 1.42 -14.96
C TYR A 31 23.12 1.84 -13.97
N ARG A 32 24.16 2.53 -14.44
CA ARG A 32 25.17 3.12 -13.54
C ARG A 32 24.55 4.34 -12.85
N PRO A 33 24.43 4.35 -11.51
CA PRO A 33 23.91 5.51 -10.81
C PRO A 33 24.86 6.70 -11.04
N GLN A 34 24.34 7.77 -11.65
CA GLN A 34 25.04 9.04 -11.71
C GLN A 34 24.85 9.73 -10.36
N SER A 35 25.95 10.13 -9.74
CA SER A 35 25.91 10.84 -8.47
C SER A 35 26.36 12.28 -8.68
N ALA A 36 25.63 13.23 -8.11
CA ALA A 36 26.01 14.63 -8.10
C ALA A 36 26.20 15.08 -6.65
N ARG A 37 27.14 15.99 -6.43
CA ARG A 37 27.30 16.68 -5.15
C ARG A 37 26.93 18.14 -5.33
N PHE A 38 26.00 18.58 -4.51
CA PHE A 38 25.60 19.96 -4.37
C PHE A 38 25.81 20.42 -2.94
N SER A 39 26.45 21.57 -2.75
CA SER A 39 26.70 22.16 -1.44
C SER A 39 26.29 23.62 -1.47
N ILE A 40 25.41 23.99 -0.55
CA ILE A 40 24.85 25.32 -0.42
C ILE A 40 25.04 25.79 1.03
N VAL A 41 25.36 27.06 1.20
CA VAL A 41 25.30 27.75 2.50
C VAL A 41 24.18 28.76 2.45
N CYS A 42 23.41 28.82 3.52
CA CYS A 42 22.36 29.81 3.70
C CYS A 42 22.68 30.63 4.95
N TYR A 43 22.77 31.95 4.80
CA TYR A 43 22.92 32.91 5.88
C TYR A 43 21.56 33.51 6.22
N SER A 44 21.29 33.65 7.52
CA SER A 44 20.03 34.24 8.02
C SER A 44 18.76 33.59 7.44
N CYS A 45 18.77 32.27 7.27
CA CYS A 45 17.68 31.50 6.64
C CYS A 45 16.31 31.75 7.27
N GLU A 46 16.25 32.07 8.56
CA GLU A 46 15.00 32.42 9.26
C GLU A 46 14.26 33.60 8.62
N ARG A 47 14.97 34.44 7.86
CA ARG A 47 14.40 35.57 7.11
C ARG A 47 13.95 35.18 5.70
N TRP A 48 13.82 33.88 5.41
CA TRP A 48 13.37 33.38 4.12
C TRP A 48 12.00 33.96 3.75
N PRO A 49 11.84 34.54 2.56
CA PRO A 49 10.58 35.12 2.14
C PRO A 49 9.53 34.04 1.85
N GLY A 50 8.29 34.27 2.30
CA GLY A 50 7.13 33.43 1.95
C GLY A 50 6.80 32.36 2.98
N THR A 51 7.75 31.47 3.31
CA THR A 51 7.55 30.38 4.29
C THR A 51 8.55 30.45 5.43
N PRO A 52 8.12 30.33 6.70
CA PRO A 52 9.03 30.26 7.83
C PRO A 52 10.04 29.12 7.65
N PHE A 53 11.32 29.46 7.80
CA PHE A 53 12.41 28.50 7.80
C PHE A 53 12.94 28.41 9.23
N THR A 54 12.94 27.21 9.80
CA THR A 54 13.31 26.97 11.19
C THR A 54 14.50 26.00 11.21
N PRO A 55 15.73 26.48 11.46
CA PRO A 55 16.96 25.67 11.35
C PRO A 55 17.02 24.46 12.30
N ASP A 56 16.25 24.46 13.38
CA ASP A 56 16.12 23.37 14.35
C ASP A 56 14.82 22.56 14.18
N ALA A 57 14.10 22.76 13.07
CA ALA A 57 12.89 21.98 12.82
C ALA A 57 13.22 20.51 12.52
N ALA A 58 12.58 19.61 13.26
CA ALA A 58 12.66 18.17 12.99
C ALA A 58 11.94 17.73 11.69
N SER A 59 11.21 18.64 11.04
CA SER A 59 10.44 18.39 9.82
C SER A 59 10.24 19.67 9.00
N GLN A 60 11.32 20.21 8.44
CA GLN A 60 11.27 21.38 7.55
C GLN A 60 10.81 20.96 6.14
N PRO A 61 9.74 21.53 5.57
CA PRO A 61 9.34 21.26 4.20
C PRO A 61 10.31 21.89 3.19
N TRP A 62 10.58 21.15 2.12
CA TRP A 62 11.38 21.52 0.97
C TRP A 62 10.68 21.11 -0.31
N ILE A 63 11.02 21.78 -1.41
CA ILE A 63 10.57 21.43 -2.75
C ILE A 63 11.79 21.10 -3.62
N TRP A 64 11.59 20.23 -4.61
CA TRP A 64 12.58 19.95 -5.63
C TRP A 64 11.89 19.90 -6.99
N ALA A 65 12.65 20.23 -8.03
CA ALA A 65 12.24 20.11 -9.43
C ALA A 65 13.47 19.88 -10.30
N TRP A 66 13.33 19.10 -11.37
CA TRP A 66 14.36 18.95 -12.40
C TRP A 66 13.73 18.76 -13.78
N ASN A 67 14.50 19.10 -14.80
CA ASN A 67 14.19 18.87 -16.19
C ASN A 67 15.34 18.07 -16.84
N SER A 68 15.03 16.92 -17.45
CA SER A 68 16.02 16.05 -18.09
C SER A 68 16.56 16.57 -19.43
N GLN A 69 15.86 17.53 -20.05
CA GLN A 69 16.18 18.10 -21.35
C GLN A 69 16.98 19.40 -21.24
N GLN A 70 16.96 20.06 -20.07
CA GLN A 70 17.67 21.31 -19.87
C GLN A 70 19.16 21.05 -19.60
N GLN A 71 20.02 21.68 -20.40
CA GLN A 71 21.47 21.67 -20.21
C GLN A 71 21.94 23.06 -19.79
N PHE A 72 22.77 23.13 -18.76
CA PHE A 72 23.39 24.37 -18.30
C PHE A 72 24.83 24.44 -18.80
N GLU A 73 25.20 25.52 -19.48
CA GLU A 73 26.60 25.81 -19.80
C GLU A 73 27.35 26.28 -18.54
N VAL A 74 26.67 27.05 -17.68
CA VAL A 74 27.19 27.56 -16.40
C VAL A 74 26.15 27.33 -15.30
N TYR A 75 26.56 26.70 -14.20
CA TYR A 75 25.72 26.50 -13.03
C TYR A 75 25.73 27.76 -12.15
N SER A 76 24.77 28.66 -12.36
CA SER A 76 24.58 29.89 -11.57
C SER A 76 23.28 29.86 -10.78
N PHE A 77 23.20 30.68 -9.71
CA PHE A 77 22.00 30.79 -8.86
C PHE A 77 20.85 31.58 -9.51
N ASP A 78 21.16 32.35 -10.56
CA ASP A 78 20.24 33.18 -11.35
C ASP A 78 19.98 32.60 -12.75
N ALA A 79 20.34 31.34 -12.98
CA ALA A 79 20.09 30.68 -14.26
C ALA A 79 18.58 30.48 -14.49
N ASP A 80 18.11 30.78 -15.70
CA ASP A 80 16.73 30.53 -16.12
C ASP A 80 16.43 29.03 -16.11
N LEU A 81 15.29 28.64 -15.55
CA LEU A 81 14.87 27.24 -15.41
C LEU A 81 13.76 26.91 -16.41
N ASP A 82 13.99 25.86 -17.21
CA ASP A 82 12.95 25.29 -18.07
C ASP A 82 11.93 24.54 -17.24
N MET A 83 10.71 24.48 -17.75
CA MET A 83 9.60 23.80 -17.09
C MET A 83 9.86 22.30 -16.97
N HIS A 84 9.84 21.78 -15.74
CA HIS A 84 9.90 20.34 -15.47
C HIS A 84 8.65 19.62 -15.99
N ALA A 85 8.71 18.31 -16.20
CA ALA A 85 7.55 17.55 -16.69
C ALA A 85 6.39 17.63 -15.69
N HIS A 86 5.18 17.89 -16.19
CA HIS A 86 3.98 18.05 -15.36
C HIS A 86 3.53 16.75 -14.68
N GLY A 87 3.93 15.59 -15.19
CA GLY A 87 3.56 14.28 -14.62
C GLY A 87 4.36 13.95 -13.36
N ALA A 88 3.67 13.82 -12.22
CA ALA A 88 4.29 13.28 -11.00
C ALA A 88 4.92 11.91 -11.31
N GLY A 89 6.22 11.76 -11.00
CA GLY A 89 6.98 10.52 -11.24
C GLY A 89 7.57 10.36 -12.66
N GLN A 90 7.38 11.32 -13.58
CA GLN A 90 7.91 11.26 -14.96
C GLN A 90 8.91 12.39 -15.31
N GLY A 91 9.39 13.15 -14.31
CA GLY A 91 10.62 13.97 -14.43
C GLY A 91 10.46 15.48 -14.21
N GLY A 92 10.40 16.01 -13.00
CA GLY A 92 10.28 15.39 -11.70
C GLY A 92 10.32 16.52 -10.69
N TRP A 93 9.20 16.75 -10.04
CA TRP A 93 9.07 17.75 -9.00
C TRP A 93 8.34 17.11 -7.83
N GLY A 94 8.53 17.69 -6.66
CA GLY A 94 7.88 17.18 -5.47
C GLY A 94 8.21 17.98 -4.24
N CYS A 95 7.61 17.55 -3.14
CA CYS A 95 7.91 18.07 -1.81
C CYS A 95 8.53 16.96 -0.99
N PHE A 96 9.44 17.33 -0.10
CA PHE A 96 10.02 16.43 0.88
C PHE A 96 10.27 17.20 2.18
N TYR A 97 10.62 16.50 3.23
CA TYR A 97 10.81 17.04 4.56
C TYR A 97 12.19 16.66 5.05
N MET A 98 12.94 17.62 5.59
CA MET A 98 14.24 17.39 6.20
C MET A 98 14.15 17.55 7.73
N ASN A 99 14.85 16.68 8.44
CA ASN A 99 15.12 16.82 9.87
C ASN A 99 16.35 17.73 10.05
N MET A 100 16.12 19.04 10.11
CA MET A 100 17.18 20.04 10.24
C MET A 100 17.84 19.97 11.62
N ALA A 101 17.09 19.61 12.66
CA ALA A 101 17.59 19.43 14.02
C ALA A 101 18.73 18.39 14.09
N GLN A 102 18.68 17.35 13.27
CA GLN A 102 19.70 16.30 13.22
C GLN A 102 21.06 16.79 12.68
N ALA A 103 21.08 17.92 11.96
CA ALA A 103 22.29 18.51 11.40
C ALA A 103 22.98 19.50 12.35
N LEU A 104 22.41 19.80 13.52
CA LEU A 104 22.98 20.73 14.48
C LEU A 104 24.24 20.13 15.13
N THR A 105 25.38 20.79 14.94
CA THR A 105 26.63 20.47 15.63
C THR A 105 26.58 20.96 17.07
N GLN A 106 26.89 20.09 18.03
CA GLN A 106 27.05 20.53 19.42
C GLN A 106 28.37 21.29 19.58
N HIS A 107 28.39 22.25 20.50
CA HIS A 107 29.54 23.13 20.71
C HIS A 107 30.74 22.31 21.22
N GLY A 108 31.82 22.22 20.42
CA GLY A 108 33.01 21.44 20.75
C GLY A 108 33.23 20.20 19.87
N ASP A 109 32.25 19.82 19.05
CA ASP A 109 32.39 18.75 18.08
C ASP A 109 32.95 19.28 16.75
N TYR A 110 33.81 18.48 16.12
CA TYR A 110 34.28 18.69 14.75
C TYR A 110 33.10 18.91 13.80
N LEU A 111 33.31 19.71 12.75
CA LEU A 111 32.34 19.83 11.66
C LEU A 111 31.95 18.41 11.19
N PRO A 112 30.67 18.02 11.28
CA PRO A 112 30.24 16.67 10.97
C PRO A 112 30.57 16.42 9.50
N SER A 113 31.36 15.38 9.26
CA SER A 113 31.64 14.95 7.90
C SER A 113 30.33 14.51 7.24
N PHE A 114 30.11 14.89 5.98
CA PHE A 114 28.96 14.40 5.21
C PHE A 114 28.89 12.87 5.29
N PRO A 115 27.71 12.29 5.60
CA PRO A 115 27.58 10.84 5.65
C PRO A 115 27.90 10.27 4.25
N PRO A 116 28.71 9.19 4.15
CA PRO A 116 28.97 8.57 2.86
C PRO A 116 27.67 8.04 2.26
N LEU A 117 27.51 8.15 0.93
CA LEU A 117 26.39 7.53 0.22
C LEU A 117 26.48 6.01 0.41
N ARG A 118 25.44 5.42 0.99
CA ARG A 118 25.36 3.97 1.23
C ARG A 118 24.35 3.35 0.27
N PRO A 119 24.69 2.25 -0.42
CA PRO A 119 23.71 1.47 -1.17
C PRO A 119 22.53 1.08 -0.27
N ALA A 120 21.32 1.05 -0.85
CA ALA A 120 20.06 0.74 -0.15
C ALA A 120 19.59 1.75 0.92
N VAL A 121 20.31 2.85 1.16
CA VAL A 121 19.81 3.98 1.97
C VAL A 121 19.24 5.04 1.04
N LEU A 122 17.91 5.08 0.89
CA LEU A 122 17.21 6.00 -0.01
C LEU A 122 17.39 7.48 0.39
N HIS A 123 17.43 7.75 1.69
CA HIS A 123 17.51 9.10 2.28
C HIS A 123 17.97 9.01 3.74
N VAL A 124 18.71 10.02 4.22
CA VAL A 124 19.15 10.18 5.61
C VAL A 124 18.68 11.53 6.10
N GLY A 125 17.95 11.57 7.22
CA GLY A 125 17.42 12.82 7.76
C GLY A 125 16.40 13.51 6.84
N ALA A 126 15.81 12.79 5.88
CA ALA A 126 14.79 13.30 4.98
C ALA A 126 13.65 12.28 4.79
N SER A 127 12.48 12.73 4.33
CA SER A 127 11.28 11.92 4.10
C SER A 127 10.36 12.59 3.09
N ASP A 128 9.68 11.82 2.23
CA ASP A 128 8.66 12.35 1.31
C ASP A 128 7.36 12.80 2.02
N THR A 129 7.29 12.57 3.33
CA THR A 129 6.16 12.92 4.18
C THR A 129 6.64 13.66 5.42
N PRO A 130 5.80 14.48 6.08
CA PRO A 130 6.21 15.16 7.31
C PRO A 130 6.79 14.17 8.31
N ILE A 131 7.79 14.59 9.09
CA ILE A 131 8.47 13.71 10.04
C ILE A 131 7.75 13.79 11.40
N GLY A 132 7.70 12.67 12.13
CA GLY A 132 7.08 12.57 13.46
C GLY A 132 5.55 12.51 13.43
N PHE A 133 4.89 13.04 14.47
CA PHE A 133 3.43 12.99 14.63
C PHE A 133 2.67 13.59 13.44
N LYS A 134 3.17 14.71 12.88
CA LYS A 134 2.61 15.34 11.68
C LYS A 134 2.65 14.41 10.46
N GLY A 135 3.62 13.50 10.41
CA GLY A 135 3.72 12.48 9.35
C GLY A 135 2.60 11.45 9.43
N VAL A 136 2.32 11.00 10.65
CA VAL A 136 1.23 10.05 10.93
C VAL A 136 -0.11 10.67 10.57
N THR A 137 -0.39 11.91 11.00
CA THR A 137 -1.65 12.59 10.65
C THR A 137 -1.75 12.81 9.14
N ALA A 138 -0.67 13.24 8.48
CA ALA A 138 -0.67 13.42 7.03
C ALA A 138 -0.89 12.09 6.27
N ALA A 139 -0.39 10.97 6.79
CA ALA A 139 -0.63 9.64 6.21
C ALA A 139 -2.11 9.24 6.33
N VAL A 140 -2.72 9.47 7.49
CA VAL A 140 -4.16 9.25 7.72
C VAL A 140 -5.00 10.15 6.81
N ASP A 141 -4.66 11.44 6.69
CA ASP A 141 -5.36 12.38 5.82
C ASP A 141 -5.24 12.01 4.34
N ARG A 142 -4.07 11.55 3.88
CA ARG A 142 -3.88 11.04 2.52
C ARG A 142 -4.72 9.79 2.27
N PHE A 143 -4.79 8.87 3.24
CA PHE A 143 -5.61 7.68 3.15
C PHE A 143 -7.10 8.03 3.01
N TRP A 144 -7.63 8.88 3.88
CA TRP A 144 -9.04 9.32 3.80
C TRP A 144 -9.35 10.10 2.54
N ARG A 145 -8.46 11.00 2.11
CA ARG A 145 -8.62 11.70 0.81
C ARG A 145 -8.68 10.70 -0.34
N LYS A 146 -7.77 9.73 -0.39
CA LYS A 146 -7.77 8.69 -1.44
C LYS A 146 -9.10 7.93 -1.47
N ILE A 147 -9.65 7.55 -0.30
CA ILE A 147 -10.96 6.91 -0.21
C ILE A 147 -12.04 7.83 -0.79
N LEU A 148 -12.09 9.10 -0.36
CA LEU A 148 -13.11 10.05 -0.76
C LEU A 148 -13.07 10.42 -2.25
N THR A 149 -11.87 10.48 -2.84
CA THR A 149 -11.67 10.78 -4.27
C THR A 149 -11.84 9.56 -5.17
N THR A 150 -11.92 8.35 -4.61
CA THR A 150 -12.18 7.13 -5.38
C THR A 150 -13.63 7.14 -5.90
N SER A 151 -13.85 6.61 -7.10
CA SER A 151 -15.19 6.55 -7.70
C SER A 151 -16.21 5.92 -6.73
N PRO A 152 -17.47 6.39 -6.69
CA PRO A 152 -18.43 5.97 -5.68
C PRO A 152 -18.65 4.46 -5.67
N HIS A 153 -18.76 3.84 -6.85
CA HIS A 153 -18.93 2.40 -7.01
C HIS A 153 -17.70 1.61 -6.52
N GLN A 154 -16.48 2.07 -6.84
CA GLN A 154 -15.24 1.40 -6.41
C GLN A 154 -15.00 1.56 -4.90
N ARG A 155 -15.28 2.74 -4.36
CA ARG A 155 -15.25 2.99 -2.91
C ARG A 155 -16.25 2.09 -2.19
N ALA A 156 -17.49 2.01 -2.67
CA ALA A 156 -18.51 1.16 -2.05
C ALA A 156 -18.13 -0.33 -2.11
N HIS A 157 -17.69 -0.83 -3.27
CA HIS A 157 -17.13 -2.18 -3.41
C HIS A 157 -16.02 -2.44 -2.38
N GLY A 158 -15.00 -1.59 -2.35
CA GLY A 158 -13.86 -1.77 -1.44
C GLY A 158 -14.24 -1.74 0.04
N VAL A 159 -15.09 -0.79 0.46
CA VAL A 159 -15.52 -0.64 1.86
C VAL A 159 -16.37 -1.83 2.30
N LEU A 160 -17.29 -2.31 1.47
CA LEU A 160 -18.13 -3.47 1.78
C LEU A 160 -17.31 -4.78 1.87
N MET A 161 -16.36 -4.97 0.96
CA MET A 161 -15.48 -6.14 0.99
C MET A 161 -14.55 -6.09 2.22
N ALA A 162 -13.95 -4.94 2.50
CA ALA A 162 -13.07 -4.74 3.66
C ALA A 162 -13.82 -4.94 4.98
N SER A 163 -15.02 -4.38 5.15
CA SER A 163 -15.80 -4.54 6.38
C SER A 163 -16.25 -5.98 6.61
N SER A 164 -16.57 -6.70 5.54
CA SER A 164 -16.91 -8.13 5.61
C SER A 164 -15.73 -8.95 6.11
N ILE A 165 -14.56 -8.77 5.51
CA ILE A 165 -13.35 -9.58 5.77
C ILE A 165 -12.67 -9.22 7.09
N LEU A 166 -12.53 -7.92 7.41
CA LEU A 166 -11.75 -7.44 8.56
C LEU A 166 -12.57 -7.23 9.84
N ALA A 167 -13.90 -7.27 9.76
CA ALA A 167 -14.74 -6.99 10.94
C ALA A 167 -15.82 -8.03 11.13
N LEU A 168 -16.72 -8.21 10.16
CA LEU A 168 -17.93 -9.02 10.36
C LEU A 168 -17.61 -10.52 10.46
N PHE A 169 -16.82 -11.10 9.55
CA PHE A 169 -16.43 -12.52 9.62
C PHE A 169 -15.61 -12.83 10.90
N PRO A 170 -14.57 -12.06 11.26
CA PRO A 170 -13.84 -12.25 12.51
C PRO A 170 -14.71 -12.08 13.77
N ALA A 171 -15.60 -11.08 13.79
CA ALA A 171 -16.54 -10.89 14.89
C ALA A 171 -17.47 -12.10 15.04
N GLY A 172 -17.93 -12.71 13.94
CA GLY A 172 -18.70 -13.95 13.97
C GLY A 172 -17.94 -15.11 14.63
N ILE A 173 -16.63 -15.22 14.43
CA ILE A 173 -15.77 -16.23 15.07
C ILE A 173 -15.62 -15.95 16.57
N LEU A 174 -15.37 -14.69 16.94
CA LEU A 174 -15.24 -14.27 18.33
C LEU A 174 -16.55 -14.48 19.10
N ALA A 175 -17.68 -14.13 18.50
CA ALA A 175 -19.01 -14.32 19.08
C ALA A 175 -19.31 -15.80 19.36
N LEU A 176 -18.97 -16.69 18.44
CA LEU A 176 -19.11 -18.14 18.64
C LEU A 176 -18.28 -18.66 19.83
N ARG A 177 -17.16 -18.01 20.12
CA ARG A 177 -16.21 -18.39 21.18
C ARG A 177 -16.39 -17.61 22.47
N SER A 178 -17.35 -16.68 22.53
CA SER A 178 -17.62 -15.84 23.70
C SER A 178 -18.02 -16.65 24.94
N GLY A 179 -18.67 -17.81 24.75
CA GLY A 179 -19.26 -18.60 25.85
C GLY A 179 -20.69 -18.18 26.20
N SER A 180 -21.28 -17.25 25.44
CA SER A 180 -22.68 -16.88 25.58
C SER A 180 -23.62 -18.06 25.23
N PRO A 181 -24.76 -18.23 25.92
CA PRO A 181 -25.79 -19.20 25.52
C PRO A 181 -26.34 -18.92 24.12
N HIS A 182 -26.26 -17.68 23.65
CA HIS A 182 -26.68 -17.25 22.31
C HIS A 182 -25.51 -17.18 21.32
N ALA A 183 -24.35 -17.78 21.62
CA ALA A 183 -23.15 -17.71 20.78
C ALA A 183 -23.40 -18.17 19.33
N PHE A 184 -24.21 -19.22 19.14
CA PHE A 184 -24.62 -19.66 17.80
C PHE A 184 -25.47 -18.60 17.10
N MET A 185 -26.40 -17.96 17.82
CA MET A 185 -27.27 -16.91 17.28
C MET A 185 -26.44 -15.74 16.72
N TYR A 186 -25.49 -15.24 17.53
CA TYR A 186 -24.61 -14.16 17.10
C TYR A 186 -23.71 -14.58 15.94
N HIS A 187 -23.21 -15.82 15.94
CA HIS A 187 -22.41 -16.35 14.84
C HIS A 187 -23.19 -16.30 13.52
N TRP A 188 -24.36 -16.95 13.44
CA TRP A 188 -25.08 -17.01 12.16
C TRP A 188 -25.55 -15.63 11.70
N LEU A 189 -25.95 -14.75 12.62
CA LEU A 189 -26.37 -13.38 12.28
C LEU A 189 -25.22 -12.58 11.67
N LEU A 190 -24.05 -12.56 12.32
CA LEU A 190 -22.88 -11.82 11.83
C LEU A 190 -22.35 -12.39 10.51
N GLN A 191 -22.33 -13.73 10.36
CA GLN A 191 -21.92 -14.37 9.10
C GLN A 191 -22.89 -14.08 7.96
N SER A 192 -24.20 -14.02 8.24
CA SER A 192 -25.21 -13.68 7.24
C SER A 192 -25.08 -12.22 6.79
N LEU A 193 -24.90 -11.30 7.75
CA LEU A 193 -24.67 -9.88 7.46
C LEU A 193 -23.39 -9.68 6.64
N ALA A 194 -22.28 -10.31 7.03
CA ALA A 194 -21.03 -10.30 6.29
C ALA A 194 -21.22 -10.78 4.85
N THR A 195 -21.96 -11.87 4.67
CA THR A 195 -22.23 -12.45 3.35
C THR A 195 -23.07 -11.49 2.49
N MET A 196 -24.09 -10.83 3.06
CA MET A 196 -24.89 -9.86 2.30
C MET A 196 -24.06 -8.64 1.87
N CYS A 197 -23.24 -8.09 2.77
CA CYS A 197 -22.31 -7.00 2.43
C CYS A 197 -21.33 -7.43 1.34
N MET A 198 -20.77 -8.64 1.44
CA MET A 198 -19.87 -9.20 0.43
C MET A 198 -20.56 -9.36 -0.93
N LEU A 199 -21.77 -9.94 -0.99
CA LEU A 199 -22.50 -10.13 -2.26
C LEU A 199 -22.85 -8.79 -2.92
N PHE A 200 -23.28 -7.80 -2.13
CA PHE A 200 -23.53 -6.45 -2.65
C PHE A 200 -22.22 -5.77 -3.13
N GLY A 201 -21.13 -5.93 -2.38
CA GLY A 201 -19.80 -5.49 -2.78
C GLY A 201 -19.36 -6.11 -4.10
N VAL A 202 -19.47 -7.43 -4.26
CA VAL A 202 -19.17 -8.14 -5.51
C VAL A 202 -20.05 -7.65 -6.66
N GLY A 203 -21.36 -7.45 -6.43
CA GLY A 203 -22.27 -6.88 -7.42
C GLY A 203 -21.81 -5.51 -7.94
N LEU A 204 -21.38 -4.62 -7.05
CA LEU A 204 -20.78 -3.33 -7.43
C LEU A 204 -19.43 -3.50 -8.17
N GLY A 205 -18.63 -4.50 -7.79
CA GLY A 205 -17.40 -4.87 -8.47
C GLY A 205 -17.64 -5.30 -9.92
N VAL A 206 -18.64 -6.15 -10.15
CA VAL A 206 -19.06 -6.57 -11.50
C VAL A 206 -19.63 -5.39 -12.29
N LEU A 207 -20.40 -4.52 -11.65
CA LEU A 207 -20.94 -3.32 -12.29
C LEU A 207 -19.81 -2.39 -12.79
N LEU A 208 -18.75 -2.19 -11.99
CA LEU A 208 -17.57 -1.42 -12.39
C LEU A 208 -16.93 -1.98 -13.66
N VAL A 209 -16.75 -3.30 -13.73
CA VAL A 209 -16.18 -3.94 -14.93
C VAL A 209 -17.06 -3.71 -16.16
N ARG A 210 -18.39 -3.80 -16.00
CA ARG A 210 -19.33 -3.58 -17.09
C ARG A 210 -19.37 -2.14 -17.56
N THR A 211 -19.39 -1.17 -16.65
CA THR A 211 -19.42 0.26 -17.02
C THR A 211 -18.13 0.69 -17.71
N HIS A 212 -16.97 0.17 -17.30
CA HIS A 212 -15.71 0.40 -18.01
C HIS A 212 -15.64 -0.33 -19.35
N GLY A 213 -16.27 -1.50 -19.49
CA GLY A 213 -16.35 -2.24 -20.75
C GLY A 213 -17.22 -1.57 -21.82
N HIS A 214 -18.33 -0.94 -21.42
CA HIS A 214 -19.20 -0.20 -22.36
C HIS A 214 -18.52 1.07 -22.88
N ASN A 215 -17.84 1.83 -22.00
CA ASN A 215 -17.10 3.03 -22.40
C ASN A 215 -15.89 2.71 -23.30
N ALA A 216 -15.30 1.52 -23.18
CA ALA A 216 -14.20 1.07 -24.05
C ALA A 216 -14.70 0.56 -25.42
N ALA A 217 -15.91 -0.03 -25.48
CA ALA A 217 -16.53 -0.46 -26.74
C ALA A 217 -16.82 0.73 -27.67
N ASP A 218 -17.22 1.87 -27.12
CA ASP A 218 -17.49 3.10 -27.91
C ASP A 218 -16.22 3.70 -28.54
N HIS A 219 -15.03 3.46 -27.97
CA HIS A 219 -13.76 3.91 -28.54
C HIS A 219 -13.11 2.91 -29.52
N HIS A 220 -13.50 1.63 -29.50
CA HIS A 220 -12.93 0.57 -30.36
C HIS A 220 -13.74 0.28 -31.64
N ILE A 221 -14.98 0.75 -31.75
CA ILE A 221 -15.82 0.55 -32.95
C ILE A 221 -15.33 1.38 -34.15
N ILE A 222 -14.57 2.46 -33.95
CA ILE A 222 -14.09 3.31 -35.06
C ILE A 222 -12.74 2.84 -35.66
N LYS A 223 -11.90 2.07 -34.94
CA LYS A 223 -10.56 1.69 -35.44
C LYS A 223 -10.36 0.23 -35.82
N SER A 224 -11.28 -0.68 -35.46
CA SER A 224 -11.00 -2.13 -35.57
C SER A 224 -11.63 -2.84 -36.78
N LYS A 225 -12.62 -2.25 -37.46
CA LYS A 225 -13.38 -2.96 -38.50
C LYS A 225 -12.91 -2.76 -39.95
N LEU A 226 -11.97 -1.87 -40.23
CA LEU A 226 -11.49 -1.63 -41.61
C LEU A 226 -10.01 -1.99 -41.84
N ALA A 227 -9.17 -2.05 -40.80
CA ALA A 227 -7.73 -2.23 -40.97
C ALA A 227 -7.24 -3.69 -40.87
N SER A 228 -8.05 -4.62 -40.35
CA SER A 228 -7.59 -5.99 -40.05
C SER A 228 -7.84 -7.02 -41.16
N SER A 229 -8.52 -6.65 -42.26
CA SER A 229 -8.84 -7.60 -43.33
C SER A 229 -7.92 -7.55 -44.56
N LEU A 230 -7.01 -6.58 -44.68
CA LEU A 230 -6.30 -6.38 -45.97
C LEU A 230 -4.78 -6.22 -45.93
N PHE A 231 -4.13 -5.88 -44.80
CA PHE A 231 -2.66 -5.75 -44.78
C PHE A 231 -2.03 -6.28 -43.49
N GLY A 232 -1.05 -7.18 -43.66
CA GLY A 232 -0.36 -7.86 -42.57
C GLY A 232 0.68 -7.02 -41.82
N ASN A 233 1.34 -7.75 -40.90
CA ASN A 233 2.45 -7.40 -40.01
C ASN A 233 2.15 -6.52 -38.79
N TYR A 234 2.03 -7.24 -37.67
CA TYR A 234 2.29 -6.76 -36.32
C TYR A 234 3.77 -6.39 -36.18
N GLY A 235 4.05 -5.09 -36.18
CA GLY A 235 5.29 -4.53 -35.68
C GLY A 235 4.94 -3.39 -34.74
N HIS A 236 4.96 -3.63 -33.43
CA HIS A 236 5.07 -2.54 -32.47
C HIS A 236 6.23 -2.82 -31.52
N SER A 237 7.15 -1.85 -31.51
CA SER A 237 8.37 -1.84 -30.74
C SER A 237 8.09 -1.98 -29.25
N LYS A 238 8.70 -3.01 -28.64
CA LYS A 238 8.77 -3.28 -27.19
C LYS A 238 9.52 -2.15 -26.47
N ARG A 239 8.83 -1.39 -25.61
CA ARG A 239 9.42 -0.81 -24.38
C ARG A 239 8.44 -0.31 -23.29
N HIS A 240 7.14 -0.60 -23.39
CA HIS A 240 6.13 -0.21 -22.38
C HIS A 240 5.31 -1.38 -21.79
N ASP A 241 5.72 -2.64 -22.02
CA ASP A 241 4.81 -3.78 -21.87
C ASP A 241 4.83 -4.48 -20.50
N GLU A 242 5.87 -4.29 -19.68
CA GLU A 242 5.97 -5.02 -18.40
C GLU A 242 4.99 -4.50 -17.35
N SER A 243 4.79 -3.17 -17.26
CA SER A 243 3.84 -2.56 -16.32
C SER A 243 2.39 -2.83 -16.69
N SER A 244 2.08 -2.94 -17.99
CA SER A 244 0.71 -3.21 -18.48
C SER A 244 0.34 -4.69 -18.34
N ALA A 245 1.26 -5.60 -18.65
CA ALA A 245 1.06 -7.05 -18.43
C ALA A 245 0.91 -7.39 -16.94
N ALA A 246 1.74 -6.78 -16.07
CA ALA A 246 1.62 -6.95 -14.63
C ALA A 246 0.28 -6.43 -14.09
N ALA A 247 -0.17 -5.26 -14.54
CA ALA A 247 -1.47 -4.71 -14.14
C ALA A 247 -2.65 -5.60 -14.60
N ALA A 248 -2.60 -6.13 -15.83
CA ALA A 248 -3.60 -7.05 -16.35
C ALA A 248 -3.63 -8.37 -15.56
N ALA A 249 -2.47 -8.92 -15.22
CA ALA A 249 -2.34 -10.13 -14.40
C ALA A 249 -2.88 -9.89 -12.99
N MET A 250 -2.57 -8.75 -12.36
CA MET A 250 -3.11 -8.38 -11.05
C MET A 250 -4.64 -8.26 -11.08
N PHE A 251 -5.19 -7.65 -12.13
CA PHE A 251 -6.64 -7.54 -12.30
C PHE A 251 -7.29 -8.92 -12.43
N ALA A 252 -6.75 -9.79 -13.29
CA ALA A 252 -7.24 -11.14 -13.46
C ALA A 252 -7.14 -11.95 -12.15
N ALA A 253 -6.02 -11.86 -11.44
CA ALA A 253 -5.84 -12.53 -10.15
C ALA A 253 -6.87 -12.08 -9.12
N HIS A 254 -7.21 -10.79 -9.06
CA HIS A 254 -8.23 -10.27 -8.15
C HIS A 254 -9.63 -10.81 -8.48
N GLN A 255 -9.96 -10.93 -9.77
CA GLN A 255 -11.24 -11.50 -10.20
C GLN A 255 -11.34 -12.98 -9.84
N TRP A 256 -10.30 -13.77 -10.13
CA TRP A 256 -10.29 -15.21 -9.85
C TRP A 256 -10.28 -15.52 -8.35
N LEU A 257 -9.39 -14.90 -7.57
CA LEU A 257 -9.34 -15.08 -6.12
C LEU A 257 -10.62 -14.57 -5.46
N GLY A 258 -11.16 -13.44 -5.92
CA GLY A 258 -12.46 -12.95 -5.44
C GLY A 258 -13.61 -13.94 -5.72
N GLY A 259 -13.64 -14.53 -6.92
CA GLY A 259 -14.66 -15.51 -7.31
C GLY A 259 -14.59 -16.83 -6.53
N ILE A 260 -13.38 -17.36 -6.34
CA ILE A 260 -13.14 -18.58 -5.54
C ILE A 260 -13.53 -18.32 -4.08
N PHE A 261 -13.09 -17.20 -3.51
CA PHE A 261 -13.46 -16.79 -2.15
C PHE A 261 -14.99 -16.75 -1.95
N VAL A 262 -15.73 -16.11 -2.86
CA VAL A 262 -17.20 -16.04 -2.78
C VAL A 262 -17.81 -17.43 -2.84
N SER A 263 -17.31 -18.30 -3.73
CA SER A 263 -17.77 -19.67 -3.88
C SER A 263 -17.52 -20.50 -2.62
N PHE A 264 -16.36 -20.35 -1.98
CA PHE A 264 -16.05 -21.01 -0.72
C PHE A 264 -16.92 -20.51 0.42
N VAL A 265 -17.22 -19.21 0.49
CA VAL A 265 -18.17 -18.68 1.48
C VAL A 265 -19.58 -19.22 1.27
N MET A 266 -20.04 -19.36 0.01
CA MET A 266 -21.35 -19.99 -0.26
C MET A 266 -21.36 -21.47 0.18
N LEU A 267 -20.30 -22.21 -0.12
CA LEU A 267 -20.14 -23.60 0.33
C LEU A 267 -20.09 -23.68 1.86
N GLN A 268 -19.45 -22.72 2.52
CA GLN A 268 -19.35 -22.64 3.98
C GLN A 268 -20.72 -22.51 4.65
N ILE A 269 -21.68 -21.81 4.02
CA ILE A 269 -23.06 -21.72 4.52
C ILE A 269 -23.73 -23.09 4.51
N LEU A 270 -23.62 -23.82 3.39
CA LEU A 270 -24.19 -25.17 3.26
C LEU A 270 -23.56 -26.14 4.25
N LEU A 271 -22.22 -26.14 4.34
CA LEU A 271 -21.49 -26.98 5.29
C LEU A 271 -21.78 -26.59 6.74
N GLY A 272 -21.99 -25.30 7.03
CA GLY A 272 -22.32 -24.80 8.36
C GLY A 272 -23.70 -25.25 8.82
N TRP A 273 -24.70 -25.17 7.93
CA TRP A 273 -26.02 -25.72 8.17
C TRP A 273 -25.96 -27.24 8.39
N TRP A 274 -25.27 -27.97 7.51
CA TRP A 274 -25.14 -29.42 7.61
C TRP A 274 -24.45 -29.85 8.91
N HIS A 275 -23.33 -29.19 9.25
CA HIS A 275 -22.66 -29.35 10.53
C HIS A 275 -23.64 -29.14 11.68
N HIS A 276 -24.36 -28.02 11.69
CA HIS A 276 -25.22 -27.65 12.80
C HIS A 276 -26.32 -28.68 13.03
N VAL A 277 -27.00 -29.13 11.97
CA VAL A 277 -28.04 -30.16 12.05
C VAL A 277 -27.48 -31.46 12.66
N ILE A 278 -26.30 -31.90 12.22
CA ILE A 278 -25.64 -33.08 12.79
C ILE A 278 -25.25 -32.85 14.25
N PHE A 279 -24.69 -31.69 14.58
CA PHE A 279 -24.22 -31.37 15.92
C PHE A 279 -25.35 -31.30 16.94
N VAL A 280 -26.53 -30.77 16.57
CA VAL A 280 -27.71 -30.77 17.45
C VAL A 280 -28.19 -32.20 17.74
N ARG A 281 -28.05 -33.13 16.78
CA ARG A 281 -28.44 -34.53 16.95
C ARG A 281 -27.46 -35.34 17.79
N ILE A 282 -26.15 -35.23 17.50
CA ILE A 282 -25.12 -36.13 18.04
C ILE A 282 -24.35 -35.49 19.22
N ARG A 283 -24.37 -34.15 19.35
CA ARG A 283 -23.57 -33.36 20.29
C ARG A 283 -22.05 -33.58 20.20
N ALA A 284 -21.58 -34.17 19.10
CA ALA A 284 -20.17 -34.45 18.83
C ALA A 284 -19.73 -33.83 17.49
N ARG A 285 -18.41 -33.60 17.35
CA ARG A 285 -17.81 -33.16 16.09
C ARG A 285 -17.71 -34.32 15.11
N THR A 286 -18.02 -34.06 13.85
CA THR A 286 -17.87 -35.04 12.76
C THR A 286 -16.82 -34.56 11.76
N TRP A 287 -16.58 -35.34 10.69
CA TRP A 287 -15.69 -34.93 9.61
C TRP A 287 -16.18 -33.63 8.93
N VAL A 288 -17.50 -33.44 8.77
CA VAL A 288 -18.10 -32.20 8.24
C VAL A 288 -17.69 -30.99 9.08
N SER A 289 -17.58 -31.16 10.40
CA SER A 289 -17.10 -30.11 11.29
C SER A 289 -15.68 -29.67 10.99
N HIS A 290 -14.79 -30.62 10.67
CA HIS A 290 -13.41 -30.33 10.35
C HIS A 290 -13.29 -29.63 9.00
N VAL A 291 -14.05 -30.09 7.99
CA VAL A 291 -14.09 -29.45 6.66
C VAL A 291 -14.58 -28.01 6.78
N HIS A 292 -15.70 -27.77 7.47
CA HIS A 292 -16.21 -26.42 7.70
C HIS A 292 -15.17 -25.51 8.40
N ILE A 293 -14.50 -26.00 9.45
CA ILE A 293 -13.51 -25.18 10.17
C ILE A 293 -12.30 -24.85 9.29
N TRP A 294 -11.76 -25.82 8.55
CA TRP A 294 -10.58 -25.59 7.71
C TRP A 294 -10.90 -24.74 6.48
N LEU A 295 -12.04 -24.99 5.82
CA LEU A 295 -12.49 -24.18 4.69
C LEU A 295 -12.69 -22.72 5.12
N GLY A 296 -13.33 -22.49 6.28
CA GLY A 296 -13.47 -21.13 6.81
C GLY A 296 -12.13 -20.42 7.05
N ARG A 297 -11.11 -21.14 7.54
CA ARG A 297 -9.76 -20.57 7.75
C ARG A 297 -9.07 -20.21 6.44
N THR A 298 -9.14 -21.10 5.45
CA THR A 298 -8.54 -20.85 4.14
C THR A 298 -9.23 -19.70 3.43
N SER A 299 -10.56 -19.59 3.54
CA SER A 299 -11.31 -18.45 2.99
C SER A 299 -10.91 -17.12 3.61
N MET A 300 -10.57 -17.05 4.91
CA MET A 300 -10.08 -15.81 5.51
C MET A 300 -8.73 -15.39 4.94
N LEU A 301 -7.80 -16.34 4.77
CA LEU A 301 -6.51 -16.03 4.13
C LEU A 301 -6.68 -15.54 2.70
N GLU A 302 -7.51 -16.24 1.92
CA GLU A 302 -7.81 -15.89 0.54
C GLU A 302 -8.48 -14.51 0.42
N GLY A 303 -9.49 -14.25 1.24
CA GLY A 303 -10.17 -12.95 1.28
C GLY A 303 -9.20 -11.82 1.64
N SER A 304 -8.34 -12.02 2.64
CA SER A 304 -7.31 -11.05 3.02
C SER A 304 -6.30 -10.78 1.89
N MET A 305 -5.83 -11.82 1.20
CA MET A 305 -4.95 -11.65 0.02
C MET A 305 -5.66 -10.87 -1.08
N ASN A 306 -6.92 -11.20 -1.35
CA ASN A 306 -7.72 -10.52 -2.36
C ASN A 306 -7.98 -9.04 -2.02
N LEU A 307 -8.17 -8.73 -0.74
CA LEU A 307 -8.29 -7.35 -0.24
C LEU A 307 -7.01 -6.54 -0.50
N LEU A 308 -5.84 -7.09 -0.17
CA LEU A 308 -4.55 -6.41 -0.42
C LEU A 308 -4.30 -6.21 -1.92
N LEU A 309 -4.64 -7.20 -2.75
CA LEU A 309 -4.57 -7.08 -4.20
C LEU A 309 -5.53 -6.01 -4.74
N GLY A 310 -6.75 -5.92 -4.20
CA GLY A 310 -7.72 -4.88 -4.53
C GLY A 310 -7.25 -3.47 -4.15
N MET A 311 -6.57 -3.32 -3.01
CA MET A 311 -5.92 -2.05 -2.64
C MET A 311 -4.80 -1.68 -3.62
N ALA A 312 -4.00 -2.66 -4.07
CA ALA A 312 -2.97 -2.42 -5.07
C ALA A 312 -3.57 -1.97 -6.42
N LEU A 313 -4.65 -2.62 -6.87
CA LEU A 313 -5.39 -2.25 -8.09
C LEU A 313 -6.03 -0.85 -8.00
N ALA A 314 -6.48 -0.46 -6.81
CA ALA A 314 -6.97 0.90 -6.55
C ALA A 314 -5.84 1.94 -6.39
N SER A 315 -4.58 1.54 -6.61
CA SER A 315 -3.39 2.39 -6.52
C SER A 315 -3.25 3.05 -5.14
N TYR A 316 -3.46 2.28 -4.08
CA TYR A 316 -3.07 2.70 -2.73
C TYR A 316 -1.54 2.65 -2.59
N SER A 317 -0.99 3.49 -1.72
CA SER A 317 0.45 3.50 -1.44
C SER A 317 0.91 2.19 -0.80
N MET A 318 2.15 1.78 -1.04
CA MET A 318 2.72 0.58 -0.41
C MET A 318 2.70 0.65 1.12
N ALA A 319 2.85 1.84 1.70
CA ALA A 319 2.71 2.05 3.14
C ALA A 319 1.29 1.69 3.62
N SER A 320 0.25 2.14 2.93
CA SER A 320 -1.15 1.81 3.26
C SER A 320 -1.42 0.31 3.16
N ILE A 321 -0.93 -0.34 2.10
CA ILE A 321 -1.07 -1.78 1.90
C ILE A 321 -0.32 -2.55 3.00
N SER A 322 0.89 -2.12 3.36
CA SER A 322 1.69 -2.73 4.42
C SER A 322 1.02 -2.60 5.78
N VAL A 323 0.44 -1.43 6.10
CA VAL A 323 -0.33 -1.24 7.34
C VAL A 323 -1.54 -2.18 7.39
N ALA A 324 -2.29 -2.31 6.28
CA ALA A 324 -3.41 -3.25 6.21
C ALA A 324 -2.96 -4.71 6.38
N ALA A 325 -1.85 -5.11 5.75
CA ALA A 325 -1.28 -6.45 5.89
C ALA A 325 -0.84 -6.75 7.34
N VAL A 326 -0.17 -5.80 7.99
CA VAL A 326 0.21 -5.91 9.41
C VAL A 326 -1.02 -6.03 10.29
N PHE A 327 -2.06 -5.21 10.05
CA PHE A 327 -3.31 -5.29 10.78
C PHE A 327 -3.97 -6.68 10.67
N ILE A 328 -4.08 -7.22 9.45
CA ILE A 328 -4.62 -8.57 9.19
C ILE A 328 -3.85 -9.64 9.98
N VAL A 329 -2.52 -9.57 9.96
CA VAL A 329 -1.66 -10.52 10.68
C VAL A 329 -1.87 -10.40 12.19
N LEU A 330 -1.85 -9.18 12.73
CA LEU A 330 -2.06 -8.93 14.15
C LEU A 330 -3.45 -9.39 14.61
N GLU A 331 -4.49 -9.12 13.84
CA GLU A 331 -5.85 -9.60 14.10
C GLU A 331 -5.89 -11.14 14.16
N THR A 332 -5.31 -11.80 13.16
CA THR A 332 -5.27 -13.26 13.09
C THR A 332 -4.52 -13.86 14.29
N LEU A 333 -3.37 -13.27 14.64
CA LEU A 333 -2.57 -13.69 15.79
C LEU A 333 -3.28 -13.44 17.12
N ALA A 334 -3.95 -12.30 17.28
CA ALA A 334 -4.71 -11.96 18.47
C ALA A 334 -5.88 -12.93 18.70
N ILE A 335 -6.64 -13.25 17.65
CA ILE A 335 -7.72 -14.23 17.72
C ILE A 335 -7.16 -15.62 18.07
N ALA A 336 -6.07 -16.05 17.42
CA ALA A 336 -5.45 -17.34 17.69
C ALA A 336 -4.92 -17.44 19.14
N PHE A 337 -4.26 -16.39 19.63
CA PHE A 337 -3.77 -16.28 20.99
C PHE A 337 -4.92 -16.36 22.00
N TRP A 338 -5.97 -15.56 21.79
CA TRP A 338 -7.13 -15.53 22.68
C TRP A 338 -7.83 -16.90 22.77
N ILE A 339 -8.02 -17.58 21.63
CA ILE A 339 -8.61 -18.94 21.60
C ILE A 339 -7.72 -19.96 22.33
N ARG A 340 -6.38 -19.83 22.23
CA ARG A 340 -5.44 -20.71 22.94
C ARG A 340 -5.47 -20.46 24.44
N ARG A 341 -5.40 -19.20 24.88
CA ARG A 341 -5.45 -18.80 26.29
C ARG A 341 -6.74 -19.27 26.95
N LYS A 342 -7.89 -19.08 26.30
CA LYS A 342 -9.20 -19.52 26.83
C LYS A 342 -9.26 -21.04 27.05
N ARG A 343 -8.69 -21.84 26.13
CA ARG A 343 -8.59 -23.29 26.30
C ARG A 343 -7.70 -23.68 27.48
N ALA A 344 -6.55 -23.03 27.64
CA ALA A 344 -5.65 -23.30 28.75
C ALA A 344 -6.34 -23.04 30.11
N MET A 345 -7.04 -21.90 30.26
CA MET A 345 -7.76 -21.57 31.49
C MET A 345 -8.85 -22.60 31.84
N LEU A 346 -9.57 -23.11 30.84
CA LEU A 346 -10.58 -24.16 31.06
C LEU A 346 -9.96 -25.50 31.47
N HIS A 347 -8.79 -25.86 30.92
CA HIS A 347 -8.07 -27.08 31.33
C HIS A 347 -7.53 -26.98 32.76
N SER A 348 -6.96 -25.84 33.14
CA SER A 348 -6.51 -25.62 34.52
C SER A 348 -7.67 -25.67 35.52
N ALA A 349 -8.79 -25.02 35.20
CA ALA A 349 -9.98 -25.08 36.06
C ALA A 349 -10.56 -26.49 36.18
N ALA A 350 -10.50 -27.32 35.14
CA ALA A 350 -10.97 -28.70 35.20
C ALA A 350 -10.04 -29.64 35.98
N GLY A 351 -8.73 -29.34 36.05
CA GLY A 351 -7.76 -30.09 36.85
C GLY A 351 -7.91 -29.85 38.36
N ASP A 352 -8.27 -28.63 38.75
CA ASP A 352 -8.40 -28.21 40.16
C ASP A 352 -9.63 -28.79 40.89
N TYR A 353 -10.57 -29.39 40.15
CA TYR A 353 -11.74 -30.11 40.70
C TYR A 353 -11.61 -31.64 40.61
N GLY A 354 -10.46 -32.15 40.14
CA GLY A 354 -10.21 -33.58 39.90
C GLY A 354 -9.34 -34.27 40.96
N ASP A 355 -8.81 -33.52 41.92
CA ASP A 355 -8.09 -33.98 43.12
C ASP A 355 -8.96 -33.71 44.36
#